data_AF-A0A965QT57-F1
#
_entry.id   AF-A0A965QT57-F1
#
_cell.length_a   1.000
_cell.length_b   1.000
_cell.length_c   1.000
_cell.angle_alpha   90.00
_cell.angle_beta   90.00
_cell.angle_gamma   90.00
#
_symmetry.space_group_name_H-M   'P 1'
#
loop_
_entity.id
_entity.type
_entity.pdbx_description
1 polymer ?
#
loop_
_entity_poly.entity_id
_entity_poly.type
_entity_poly.pdbx_seq_one_letter_code
_entity_poly.pdbx_strand_id
1 'polypeptide(L)' 'EDDIKGSIEVGKLADLVVLSADPLSIPSESLLDLQIVSTFSHGKEIFSSRQ' A
#
# COMPACT_ATOMS: atom_id res chain seq x y z
N GLU A 1 -10.08 -16.75 -0.49
CA GLU A 1 -8.85 -15.93 -0.46
C GLU A 1 -9.06 -14.62 0.31
N ASP A 2 -10.27 -14.05 0.31
CA ASP A 2 -10.65 -12.81 1.01
C ASP A 2 -10.52 -12.84 2.55
N ASP A 3 -10.57 -14.02 3.19
CA ASP A 3 -10.45 -14.13 4.66
C ASP A 3 -9.03 -13.83 5.17
N ILE A 4 -8.03 -13.86 4.28
CA ILE A 4 -6.62 -13.79 4.64
C ILE A 4 -6.00 -12.43 4.25
N LYS A 5 -6.57 -11.73 3.24
CA LYS A 5 -6.03 -10.52 2.60
C LYS A 5 -7.15 -9.57 2.16
N GLY A 6 -6.84 -8.29 1.97
CA GLY A 6 -7.76 -7.28 1.40
C GLY A 6 -8.41 -6.31 2.40
N SER A 7 -8.15 -6.46 3.70
CA SER A 7 -8.54 -5.51 4.76
C SER A 7 -7.48 -5.48 5.86
N ILE A 8 -7.29 -4.33 6.51
CA ILE A 8 -6.35 -4.18 7.62
C ILE A 8 -7.09 -4.53 8.92
N GLU A 9 -7.01 -5.79 9.33
CA GLU A 9 -7.64 -6.33 10.54
C GLU A 9 -6.65 -7.21 11.33
N VAL A 10 -6.80 -7.27 12.65
CA VAL A 10 -5.96 -8.12 13.51
C VAL A 10 -6.19 -9.59 13.14
N GLY A 11 -5.10 -10.30 12.84
CA GLY A 11 -5.12 -11.71 12.42
C GLY A 11 -5.00 -11.93 10.90
N LYS A 12 -5.09 -10.87 10.10
CA LYS A 12 -4.85 -10.93 8.64
C LYS A 12 -3.40 -10.63 8.28
N LEU A 13 -3.00 -11.03 7.08
CA LEU A 13 -1.68 -10.74 6.55
C LEU A 13 -1.56 -9.25 6.27
N ALA A 14 -0.51 -8.63 6.82
CA ALA A 14 -0.19 -7.23 6.57
C ALA A 14 0.46 -7.07 5.18
N ASP A 15 -0.38 -7.15 4.15
CA ASP A 15 -0.05 -6.78 2.77
C ASP A 15 -0.60 -5.38 2.50
N LEU A 16 0.28 -4.38 2.40
CA LEU A 16 -0.13 -2.97 2.18
C LEU A 16 0.96 -2.18 1.46
N VAL A 17 0.58 -1.03 0.91
CA VAL A 17 1.49 -0.06 0.29
C VAL A 17 1.34 1.30 0.96
N VAL A 18 2.44 2.04 1.04
CA VAL A 18 2.44 3.45 1.43
C VAL A 18 2.63 4.28 0.16
N LEU A 19 1.71 5.20 -0.09
CA LEU A 19 1.73 6.08 -1.24
C LEU A 19 2.22 7.48 -0.85
N SER A 20 2.77 8.19 -1.81
CA SER A 20 3.29 9.56 -1.63
C SER A 20 2.20 10.61 -1.34
N ALA A 21 0.94 10.33 -1.69
CA ALA A 21 -0.23 11.12 -1.35
C ALA A 21 -1.47 10.23 -1.21
N ASP A 22 -2.56 10.78 -0.67
CA ASP A 22 -3.83 10.07 -0.53
C ASP A 22 -4.55 9.99 -1.90
N PRO A 23 -4.71 8.78 -2.49
CA PRO A 23 -5.33 8.60 -3.80
C PRO A 23 -6.80 9.01 -3.85
N LEU A 24 -7.49 9.10 -2.70
CA LEU A 24 -8.89 9.53 -2.63
C LEU A 24 -9.05 11.06 -2.56
N SER A 25 -7.93 11.78 -2.35
CA SER A 25 -7.90 13.23 -2.23
C SER A 25 -7.44 13.96 -3.49
N ILE A 26 -6.94 13.23 -4.50
CA ILE A 26 -6.36 13.79 -5.73
C ILE A 26 -7.25 13.49 -6.96
N PRO A 27 -7.13 14.28 -8.05
CA PRO A 27 -7.79 13.97 -9.31
C PRO A 27 -7.37 12.62 -9.87
N SER A 28 -8.28 11.92 -10.55
CA SER A 28 -8.01 10.60 -11.14
C SER A 28 -6.88 10.61 -12.16
N GLU A 29 -6.70 11.73 -12.87
CA GLU A 29 -5.62 11.94 -13.84
C GLU A 29 -4.24 11.89 -13.18
N SER A 30 -4.13 12.31 -11.92
CA SER A 30 -2.88 12.33 -11.15
C SER A 30 -2.56 11.00 -10.44
N LEU A 31 -3.45 10.00 -10.52
CA LEU A 31 -3.23 8.70 -9.89
C LEU A 31 -2.01 7.98 -10.46
N LEU A 32 -1.71 8.17 -11.76
CA LEU A 32 -0.56 7.54 -12.42
C LEU A 32 0.78 8.15 -11.97
N ASP A 33 0.75 9.35 -11.40
CA ASP A 33 1.94 10.04 -10.91
C ASP A 33 2.28 9.67 -9.45
N LEU A 34 1.36 8.98 -8.75
CA LEU A 34 1.58 8.54 -7.38
C LEU A 34 2.79 7.61 -7.27
N GLN A 35 3.76 8.05 -6.49
CA GLN A 35 4.91 7.24 -6.16
C GLN A 35 4.59 6.30 -5.00
N ILE A 36 4.99 5.04 -5.14
CA ILE A 36 5.01 4.07 -4.05
C ILE A 36 6.22 4.39 -3.18
N VAL A 37 5.98 4.69 -1.90
CA VAL A 37 7.03 4.98 -0.92
C VAL A 37 7.59 3.69 -0.36
N SER A 38 6.73 2.73 -0.03
CA SER A 38 7.15 1.43 0.50
C SER A 38 6.07 0.37 0.26
N THR A 39 6.49 -0.88 0.09
CA THR A 39 5.60 -2.04 -0.02
C THR A 39 5.91 -3.01 1.11
N PHE A 40 4.86 -3.41 1.82
CA PHE A 40 4.93 -4.42 2.87
C PHE A 40 4.20 -5.67 2.40
N SER A 41 4.84 -6.82 2.57
CA SER A 41 4.18 -8.11 2.40
C SER A 41 4.38 -9.00 3.62
N HIS A 42 3.28 -9.59 4.10
CA HIS A 42 3.25 -10.39 5.33
C HIS A 42 3.95 -9.67 6.51
N GLY A 43 3.80 -8.34 6.61
CA GLY A 43 4.40 -7.51 7.65
C GLY A 43 5.89 -7.18 7.48
N LYS A 44 6.52 -7.58 6.35
CA LYS A 44 7.91 -7.23 6.03
C LYS A 44 7.97 -6.21 4.91
N GLU A 45 8.79 -5.17 5.07
CA GLU A 45 9.09 -4.24 3.99
C GLU A 45 9.90 -4.97 2.92
N ILE A 46 9.38 -5.02 1.69
CA ILE A 46 10.03 -5.65 0.54
C ILE A 46 10.50 -4.63 -0.50
N PHE A 47 10.00 -3.40 -0.40
CA PHE A 47 10.37 -2.29 -1.26
C PHE A 47 10.34 -1.00 -0.47
N SER A 48 11.32 -0.13 -0.71
CA SER A 48 11.40 1.21 -0.11
C SER A 48 12.04 2.15 -1.12
N SER A 49 11.42 3.32 -1.36
CA SER A 49 11.94 4.33 -2.27
C SER A 49 13.13 5.12 -1.71
N ARG A 50 13.46 4.91 -0.42
CA ARG A 50 14.58 5.57 0.28
C ARG A 50 15.89 4.75 0.27
N GLN A 51 16.00 3.73 -0.57
CA GLN A 51 17.25 2.98 -0.74
C GLN A 51 18.20 3.66 -1.73
#